data_AF-A0A0M2PTI4-F1
#
_entry.id   AF-A0A0M2PTI4-F1
#
_cell.length_a   1.000
_cell.length_b   1.000
_cell.length_c   1.000
_cell.angle_alpha   90.00
_cell.angle_beta   90.00
_cell.angle_gamma   90.00
#
_symmetry.space_group_name_H-M   'P 1'
#
loop_
_entity.id
_entity.type
_entity.pdbx_description
1 polymer ?
#
loop_
_entity_poly.entity_id
_entity_poly.type
_entity_poly.pdbx_seq_one_letter_code
_entity_poly.pdbx_strand_id
1 'polypeptide(L)'
;MKAKTAEPMEEEFQYTLNNLWRARRLVDLSKEIKTPKETRSDLLGAAVVFLHATLEEFLRGAALREWFKLDDENLKSALRRYARLSSRNIKISLLELVDKRQDSIESIIQQEVESFLYQDISFNSLDEIEKFLELIKISVQDLKKEIGQEHFDNIQSLIRKRHSVAHQADCSQLDFDQTLVWGKSLLVFLTRLSESLGLNVKYGEELKNISFKGEED
;
A
#
# COMPACT_ATOMS: atom_id res chain seq x y z
N MET A 1 5.14 -29.39 1.92
CA MET A 1 4.80 -28.05 1.38
C MET A 1 6.09 -27.28 1.22
N LYS A 2 6.47 -26.88 0.01
CA LYS A 2 7.54 -25.90 -0.16
C LYS A 2 6.94 -24.55 0.24
N ALA A 3 7.52 -23.89 1.24
CA ALA A 3 7.31 -22.46 1.41
C ALA A 3 7.44 -21.80 0.03
N LYS A 4 6.53 -20.90 -0.35
CA LYS A 4 6.83 -19.96 -1.46
C LYS A 4 8.25 -19.46 -1.16
N THR A 5 9.19 -19.73 -2.08
CA THR A 5 10.57 -19.25 -1.97
C THR A 5 10.55 -17.73 -1.82
N ALA A 6 11.61 -17.07 -1.36
CA ALA A 6 11.58 -15.61 -1.19
C ALA A 6 11.35 -14.85 -2.53
N GLU A 7 11.67 -15.48 -3.67
CA GLU A 7 11.66 -14.90 -5.02
C GLU A 7 10.29 -14.43 -5.54
N PRO A 8 9.17 -15.19 -5.44
CA PRO A 8 7.86 -14.74 -5.96
C PRO A 8 7.33 -13.51 -5.21
N MET A 9 7.76 -13.32 -3.96
CA MET A 9 7.30 -12.23 -3.12
C MET A 9 8.08 -10.94 -3.42
N GLU A 10 9.39 -11.03 -3.64
CA GLU A 10 10.18 -9.88 -4.12
C GLU A 10 9.66 -9.38 -5.47
N GLU A 11 9.24 -10.29 -6.36
CA GLU A 11 8.59 -9.93 -7.63
C GLU A 11 7.25 -9.21 -7.43
N GLU A 12 6.41 -9.64 -6.48
CA GLU A 12 5.14 -8.98 -6.13
C GLU A 12 5.38 -7.55 -5.59
N PHE A 13 6.36 -7.38 -4.70
CA PHE A 13 6.75 -6.06 -4.20
C PHE A 13 7.31 -5.17 -5.32
N GLN A 14 8.17 -5.73 -6.18
CA GLN A 14 8.70 -5.02 -7.34
C GLN A 14 7.59 -4.57 -8.29
N TYR A 15 6.62 -5.45 -8.56
CA TYR A 15 5.45 -5.13 -9.38
C TYR A 15 4.64 -3.99 -8.76
N THR A 16 4.42 -4.04 -7.44
CA THR A 16 3.71 -2.99 -6.71
C THR A 16 4.44 -1.66 -6.82
N LEU A 17 5.77 -1.62 -6.66
CA LEU A 17 6.53 -0.39 -6.82
C LEU A 17 6.51 0.14 -8.26
N ASN A 18 6.44 -0.73 -9.27
CA ASN A 18 6.27 -0.30 -10.66
C ASN A 18 4.95 0.45 -10.91
N ASN A 19 3.94 0.30 -10.03
CA ASN A 19 2.71 1.09 -10.10
C ASN A 19 2.96 2.59 -9.83
N LEU A 20 4.00 2.95 -9.07
CA LEU A 20 4.39 4.35 -8.88
C LEU A 20 4.77 5.02 -10.21
N TRP A 21 5.39 4.27 -11.12
CA TRP A 21 5.74 4.77 -12.44
C TRP A 21 4.52 4.94 -13.35
N ARG A 22 3.51 4.08 -13.20
CA ARG A 22 2.22 4.24 -13.91
C ARG A 22 1.49 5.49 -13.41
N ALA A 23 1.49 5.75 -12.10
CA ALA A 23 0.97 7.00 -11.54
C ALA A 23 1.72 8.21 -12.09
N ARG A 24 3.06 8.15 -12.15
CA ARG A 24 3.88 9.20 -12.74
C ARG A 24 3.51 9.48 -14.20
N ARG A 25 3.32 8.44 -15.02
CA ARG A 25 2.89 8.59 -16.42
C ARG A 25 1.55 9.29 -16.55
N LEU A 26 0.59 9.03 -15.66
CA LEU A 26 -0.69 9.76 -15.65
C LEU A 26 -0.48 11.25 -15.36
N VAL A 27 0.41 11.55 -14.41
CA VAL A 27 0.78 12.91 -14.05
C VAL A 27 1.48 13.63 -15.21
N ASP A 28 2.43 12.99 -15.89
CA ASP A 28 3.09 13.56 -17.09
C ASP A 28 2.10 13.76 -18.25
N LEU A 29 1.21 12.80 -18.47
CA LEU A 29 0.17 12.89 -19.50
C LEU A 29 -0.77 14.09 -19.26
N SER A 30 -1.02 14.43 -17.99
CA SER A 30 -1.81 15.60 -17.62
C SER A 30 -1.13 16.93 -17.99
N LYS A 31 0.20 16.94 -18.18
CA LYS A 31 0.97 18.10 -18.66
C LYS A 31 1.08 18.15 -20.18
N GLU A 32 1.35 17.01 -20.82
CA GLU A 32 1.77 16.96 -22.21
C GLU A 32 0.62 17.07 -23.20
N ILE A 33 -0.56 16.51 -22.88
CA ILE A 33 -1.69 16.59 -23.80
C ILE A 33 -2.30 17.99 -23.71
N LYS A 34 -2.66 18.56 -24.86
CA LYS A 34 -3.62 19.67 -24.96
C LYS A 34 -5.02 19.19 -24.56
N THR A 35 -5.16 18.72 -23.32
CA THR A 35 -6.40 18.21 -22.75
C THR A 35 -7.20 19.36 -22.15
N PRO A 36 -8.54 19.29 -22.21
CA PRO A 36 -9.41 20.13 -21.40
C PRO A 36 -9.00 20.09 -19.93
N LYS A 37 -9.30 21.16 -19.19
CA LYS A 37 -8.95 21.27 -17.77
C LYS A 37 -9.52 20.10 -16.96
N GLU A 38 -10.72 19.67 -17.31
CA GLU A 38 -11.46 18.57 -16.71
C GLU A 38 -10.70 17.25 -16.88
N THR A 39 -10.26 16.94 -18.09
CA THR A 39 -9.48 15.71 -18.35
C THR A 39 -8.14 15.71 -17.62
N ARG A 40 -7.50 16.87 -17.45
CA ARG A 40 -6.27 16.98 -16.64
C ARG A 40 -6.56 16.67 -15.17
N SER A 41 -7.63 17.25 -14.62
CA SER A 41 -8.10 16.96 -13.27
C SER A 41 -8.44 15.47 -13.09
N ASP A 42 -9.06 14.82 -14.08
CA ASP A 42 -9.38 13.39 -14.04
C ASP A 42 -8.12 12.51 -14.05
N LEU A 43 -7.12 12.87 -14.87
CA LEU A 43 -5.83 12.16 -14.91
C LEU A 43 -5.08 12.28 -13.57
N LEU A 44 -5.08 13.47 -12.96
CA LEU A 44 -4.50 13.67 -11.64
C LEU A 44 -5.29 12.93 -10.56
N GLY A 45 -6.62 12.92 -10.64
CA GLY A 45 -7.48 12.17 -9.73
C GLY A 45 -7.21 10.67 -9.81
N ALA A 46 -7.09 10.14 -11.03
CA ALA A 46 -6.71 8.76 -11.28
C ALA A 46 -5.32 8.45 -10.69
N ALA A 47 -4.34 9.36 -10.86
CA ALA A 47 -3.02 9.19 -10.26
C ALA A 47 -3.07 9.13 -8.74
N VAL A 48 -3.85 10.00 -8.08
CA VAL A 48 -4.05 9.98 -6.61
C VAL A 48 -4.63 8.65 -6.13
N VAL A 49 -5.69 8.17 -6.78
CA VAL A 49 -6.30 6.88 -6.45
C VAL A 49 -5.29 5.74 -6.64
N PHE A 50 -4.52 5.79 -7.73
CA PHE A 50 -3.54 4.77 -8.06
C PHE A 50 -2.36 4.74 -7.08
N LEU A 51 -1.88 5.90 -6.63
CA LEU A 51 -0.85 6.01 -5.58
C LEU A 51 -1.34 5.40 -4.27
N HIS A 52 -2.57 5.72 -3.84
CA HIS A 52 -3.12 5.13 -2.62
C HIS A 52 -3.33 3.62 -2.73
N ALA A 53 -3.85 3.14 -3.87
CA ALA A 53 -3.98 1.70 -4.11
C ALA A 53 -2.62 0.98 -4.07
N THR A 54 -1.56 1.63 -4.58
CA THR A 54 -0.19 1.10 -4.52
C THR A 54 0.30 0.97 -3.08
N LEU A 55 0.03 1.96 -2.23
CA LEU A 55 0.34 1.90 -0.80
C LEU A 55 -0.40 0.74 -0.12
N GLU A 56 -1.70 0.60 -0.35
CA GLU A 56 -2.49 -0.48 0.27
C GLU A 56 -2.02 -1.85 -0.17
N GLU A 57 -1.76 -2.04 -1.47
CA GLU A 57 -1.29 -3.30 -2.02
C GLU A 57 0.06 -3.71 -1.41
N PHE A 58 0.99 -2.75 -1.28
CA PHE A 58 2.27 -2.99 -0.63
C PHE A 58 2.08 -3.43 0.82
N LEU A 59 1.25 -2.72 1.59
CA LEU A 59 1.00 -3.04 3.00
C LEU A 59 0.29 -4.39 3.17
N ARG A 60 -0.63 -4.77 2.27
CA ARG A 60 -1.25 -6.10 2.26
C ARG A 60 -0.23 -7.20 1.99
N GLY A 61 0.66 -7.01 1.02
CA GLY A 61 1.77 -7.94 0.75
C GLY A 61 2.71 -8.08 1.96
N ALA A 62 3.03 -6.97 2.62
CA ALA A 62 3.81 -6.97 3.86
C ALA A 62 3.09 -7.71 4.99
N ALA A 63 1.78 -7.49 5.14
CA ALA A 63 0.95 -8.20 6.12
C ALA A 63 0.99 -9.70 5.87
N LEU A 64 0.73 -10.12 4.63
CA LEU A 64 0.71 -11.53 4.24
C LEU A 64 2.04 -12.22 4.56
N ARG A 65 3.17 -11.55 4.34
CA ARG A 65 4.48 -12.10 4.66
C ARG A 65 4.73 -12.20 6.17
N GLU A 66 4.46 -11.13 6.91
CA GLU A 66 4.90 -11.02 8.30
C GLU A 66 3.91 -11.66 9.28
N TRP A 67 2.61 -11.73 8.95
CA TRP A 67 1.59 -12.29 9.84
C TRP A 67 1.79 -13.79 10.08
N PHE A 68 2.25 -14.56 9.10
CA PHE A 68 2.58 -15.98 9.30
C PHE A 68 3.89 -16.23 10.05
N LYS A 69 4.62 -15.16 10.41
CA LYS A 69 5.78 -15.25 11.31
C LYS A 69 5.41 -14.88 12.76
N LEU A 70 4.18 -14.37 12.99
CA LEU A 70 3.69 -14.07 14.32
C LEU A 70 3.35 -15.37 15.06
N ASP A 71 3.46 -15.34 16.38
CA ASP A 71 2.85 -16.38 17.21
C ASP A 71 1.31 -16.28 17.18
N ASP A 72 0.65 -17.36 17.59
CA ASP A 72 -0.81 -17.49 17.58
C ASP A 72 -1.53 -16.35 18.29
N GLU A 73 -0.99 -15.84 19.40
CA GLU A 73 -1.65 -14.80 20.18
C GLU A 73 -1.54 -13.44 19.49
N ASN A 74 -0.38 -13.14 18.91
CA ASN A 74 -0.18 -11.94 18.10
C ASN A 74 -1.01 -11.99 16.80
N LEU A 75 -1.10 -13.15 16.13
CA LEU A 75 -1.96 -13.32 14.96
C LEU A 75 -3.45 -13.17 15.31
N LYS A 76 -3.91 -13.78 16.41
CA LYS A 76 -5.29 -13.58 16.89
C LYS A 76 -5.55 -12.12 17.26
N SER A 77 -4.58 -11.44 17.87
CA SER A 77 -4.68 -10.02 18.22
C SER A 77 -4.80 -9.15 16.96
N ALA A 78 -3.96 -9.41 15.95
CA ALA A 78 -4.03 -8.78 14.63
C ALA A 78 -5.42 -8.94 14.01
N LEU A 79 -5.87 -10.20 13.86
CA LEU A 79 -7.16 -10.52 13.27
C LEU A 79 -8.32 -9.87 14.04
N ARG A 80 -8.31 -9.92 15.37
CA ARG A 80 -9.36 -9.28 16.19
C ARG A 80 -9.38 -7.77 16.04
N ARG A 81 -8.21 -7.12 15.97
CA ARG A 81 -8.11 -5.67 15.80
C ARG A 81 -8.77 -5.24 14.49
N TYR A 82 -8.47 -5.92 13.39
CA TYR A 82 -9.03 -5.58 12.08
C TYR A 82 -10.45 -6.11 11.87
N ALA A 83 -10.82 -7.27 12.43
CA ALA A 83 -12.18 -7.81 12.32
C ALA A 83 -13.21 -6.95 13.06
N ARG A 84 -12.80 -6.29 14.16
CA ARG A 84 -13.63 -5.29 14.84
C ARG A 84 -13.87 -4.05 13.99
N LEU A 85 -12.94 -3.68 13.11
CA LEU A 85 -13.08 -2.57 12.19
C LEU A 85 -13.98 -2.94 10.99
N SER A 86 -13.98 -4.20 10.55
CA SER A 86 -14.81 -4.68 9.44
C SER A 86 -16.21 -5.15 9.82
N SER A 87 -16.56 -5.18 11.12
CA SER A 87 -17.83 -5.73 11.64
C SER A 87 -18.06 -7.21 11.31
N ARG A 88 -17.05 -7.91 10.77
CA ARG A 88 -17.17 -9.28 10.26
C ARG A 88 -16.68 -10.25 11.32
N ASN A 89 -17.58 -11.14 11.76
CA ASN A 89 -17.15 -12.36 12.46
C ASN A 89 -16.61 -13.32 11.40
N ILE A 90 -15.29 -13.52 11.36
CA ILE A 90 -14.67 -14.57 10.53
C ILE A 90 -15.16 -15.92 11.07
N LYS A 91 -16.05 -16.58 10.33
CA LYS A 91 -16.61 -17.89 10.67
C LYS A 91 -16.46 -18.77 9.43
N ILE A 92 -15.78 -19.89 9.58
CA ILE A 92 -15.73 -20.94 8.57
C ILE A 92 -16.85 -21.94 8.92
N SER A 93 -17.77 -22.15 8.00
CA SER A 93 -18.84 -23.13 8.12
C SER A 93 -18.33 -24.55 7.85
N LEU A 94 -19.01 -25.55 8.41
CA LEU A 94 -18.69 -26.95 8.11
C LEU A 94 -18.84 -27.28 6.62
N LEU A 95 -19.76 -26.61 5.91
CA LEU A 95 -19.95 -26.80 4.48
C LEU A 95 -18.70 -26.35 3.68
N GLU A 96 -18.13 -25.20 4.01
CA GLU A 96 -16.89 -24.71 3.39
C GLU A 96 -15.69 -25.63 3.68
N LEU A 97 -15.67 -26.27 4.86
CA LEU A 97 -14.63 -27.26 5.19
C LEU A 97 -14.77 -28.57 4.39
N VAL A 98 -15.99 -28.96 3.99
CA VAL A 98 -16.20 -30.14 3.13
C VAL A 98 -15.56 -29.94 1.76
N ASP A 99 -15.66 -28.72 1.22
CA ASP A 99 -15.05 -28.34 -0.05
C ASP A 99 -13.52 -28.31 0.04
N LYS A 100 -12.97 -27.95 1.21
CA LYS A 100 -11.52 -27.90 1.48
C LYS A 100 -10.97 -29.15 2.18
N ARG A 101 -11.65 -30.30 2.11
CA ARG A 101 -11.29 -31.51 2.90
C ARG A 101 -9.90 -32.08 2.64
N GLN A 102 -9.28 -31.74 1.52
CA GLN A 102 -7.92 -32.19 1.16
C GLN A 102 -6.84 -31.21 1.62
N ASP A 103 -7.22 -30.01 2.04
CA ASP A 103 -6.31 -28.97 2.50
C ASP A 103 -5.92 -29.20 3.96
N SER A 104 -4.71 -28.76 4.32
CA SER A 104 -4.32 -28.69 5.73
C SER A 104 -5.03 -27.53 6.42
N ILE A 105 -5.23 -27.63 7.73
CA ILE A 105 -5.75 -26.53 8.55
C ILE A 105 -4.92 -25.25 8.33
N GLU A 106 -3.59 -25.39 8.25
CA GLU A 106 -2.69 -24.29 7.96
C GLU A 106 -2.99 -23.61 6.62
N SER A 107 -3.20 -24.40 5.56
CA SER A 107 -3.56 -23.88 4.23
C SER A 107 -4.89 -23.14 4.25
N ILE A 108 -5.87 -23.67 5.00
CA ILE A 108 -7.17 -23.03 5.15
C ILE A 108 -7.01 -21.69 5.89
N ILE A 109 -6.28 -21.66 7.01
CA ILE A 109 -5.99 -20.42 7.75
C ILE A 109 -5.30 -19.41 6.84
N GLN A 110 -4.30 -19.85 6.07
CA GLN A 110 -3.57 -18.98 5.16
C GLN A 110 -4.49 -18.32 4.13
N GLN A 111 -5.35 -19.10 3.48
CA GLN A 111 -6.32 -18.59 2.51
C GLN A 111 -7.32 -17.62 3.14
N GLU A 112 -7.82 -17.90 4.35
CA GLU A 112 -8.77 -17.01 5.03
C GLU A 112 -8.12 -15.70 5.47
N VAL A 113 -6.87 -15.76 5.96
CA VAL A 113 -6.09 -14.57 6.31
C VAL A 113 -5.84 -13.73 5.05
N GLU A 114 -5.42 -14.34 3.94
CA GLU A 114 -5.23 -13.66 2.66
C GLU A 114 -6.53 -12.99 2.19
N SER A 115 -7.63 -13.74 2.17
CA SER A 115 -8.96 -13.19 1.82
C SER A 115 -9.35 -12.01 2.71
N PHE A 116 -9.11 -12.11 4.02
CA PHE A 116 -9.38 -11.06 4.98
C PHE A 116 -8.54 -9.80 4.72
N LEU A 117 -7.23 -9.94 4.49
CA LEU A 117 -6.34 -8.82 4.15
C LEU A 117 -6.81 -8.07 2.90
N TYR A 118 -7.24 -8.79 1.87
CA TYR A 118 -7.64 -8.22 0.59
C TYR A 118 -9.07 -7.66 0.54
N GLN A 119 -10.01 -8.26 1.27
CA GLN A 119 -11.41 -7.86 1.24
C GLN A 119 -11.76 -6.87 2.34
N ASP A 120 -11.15 -7.01 3.52
CA ASP A 120 -11.64 -6.36 4.74
C ASP A 120 -10.65 -5.31 5.29
N ILE A 121 -9.38 -5.30 4.85
CA ILE A 121 -8.41 -4.29 5.29
C ILE A 121 -8.24 -3.19 4.24
N SER A 122 -8.46 -1.96 4.71
CA SER A 122 -8.15 -0.71 4.02
C SER A 122 -7.32 0.19 4.93
N PHE A 123 -6.43 0.98 4.36
CA PHE A 123 -5.56 1.90 5.11
C PHE A 123 -6.01 3.35 4.85
N ASN A 124 -6.97 3.80 5.67
CA ASN A 124 -7.65 5.09 5.51
C ASN A 124 -7.04 6.21 6.34
N SER A 125 -6.04 5.93 7.16
CA SER A 125 -5.32 6.97 7.90
C SER A 125 -3.88 6.57 8.14
N LEU A 126 -3.03 7.57 8.38
CA LEU A 126 -1.65 7.30 8.78
C LEU A 126 -1.61 6.57 10.12
N ASP A 127 -2.48 6.91 11.06
CA ASP A 127 -2.58 6.21 12.36
C ASP A 127 -2.86 4.70 12.21
N GLU A 128 -3.68 4.31 11.24
CA GLU A 128 -3.92 2.89 10.92
C GLU A 128 -2.67 2.21 10.36
N ILE A 129 -1.92 2.91 9.50
CA ILE A 129 -0.65 2.44 8.96
C ILE A 129 0.39 2.30 10.06
N GLU A 130 0.51 3.28 10.97
CA GLU A 130 1.47 3.23 12.07
C GLU A 130 1.19 2.05 13.01
N LYS A 131 -0.08 1.87 13.40
CA LYS A 131 -0.53 0.72 14.21
C LYS A 131 -0.32 -0.61 13.50
N PHE A 132 -0.42 -0.63 12.17
CA PHE A 132 -0.14 -1.79 11.35
C PHE A 132 1.35 -2.14 11.36
N LEU A 133 2.22 -1.14 11.15
CA LEU A 133 3.67 -1.33 11.14
C LEU A 133 4.18 -1.84 12.50
N GLU A 134 3.66 -1.30 13.60
CA GLU A 134 3.99 -1.78 14.94
C GLU A 134 3.62 -3.26 15.15
N LEU A 135 2.49 -3.70 14.60
CA LEU A 135 2.02 -5.09 14.69
C LEU A 135 2.98 -6.05 13.99
N ILE A 136 3.57 -5.64 12.87
CA ILE A 136 4.60 -6.40 12.16
C ILE A 136 6.03 -6.07 12.66
N LYS A 137 6.14 -5.48 13.86
CA LYS A 137 7.39 -5.18 14.57
C LYS A 137 8.31 -4.20 13.84
N ILE A 138 7.74 -3.30 13.03
CA ILE A 138 8.47 -2.22 12.38
C ILE A 138 8.31 -0.94 13.19
N SER A 139 9.44 -0.35 13.57
CA SER A 139 9.49 0.88 14.36
C SER A 139 9.15 2.10 13.51
N VAL A 140 7.95 2.64 13.69
CA VAL A 140 7.49 3.87 13.03
C VAL A 140 8.40 5.05 13.38
N GLN A 141 8.90 5.11 14.63
CA GLN A 141 9.77 6.19 15.08
C GLN A 141 11.11 6.19 14.35
N ASP A 142 11.65 5.01 14.06
CA ASP A 142 12.91 4.92 13.32
C ASP A 142 12.70 5.24 11.85
N LEU A 143 11.60 4.77 11.23
CA LEU A 143 11.21 5.20 9.89
C LEU A 143 11.08 6.72 9.78
N LYS A 144 10.38 7.36 10.73
CA LYS A 144 10.22 8.83 10.77
C LYS A 144 11.55 9.57 10.87
N LYS A 145 12.49 9.07 11.69
CA LYS A 145 13.83 9.66 11.79
C LYS A 145 14.64 9.51 10.52
N GLU A 146 14.48 8.40 9.81
CA GLU A 146 15.28 8.07 8.63
C GLU A 146 14.81 8.79 7.37
N ILE A 147 13.50 8.89 7.17
CA ILE A 147 12.95 9.51 5.95
C ILE A 147 12.45 10.94 6.17
N GLY A 148 12.19 11.36 7.42
CA GLY A 148 11.66 12.69 7.74
C GLY A 148 10.13 12.72 7.88
N GLN A 149 9.67 13.64 8.74
CA GLN A 149 8.24 13.81 9.04
C GLN A 149 7.46 14.32 7.83
N GLU A 150 8.10 15.07 6.91
CA GLU A 150 7.45 15.59 5.72
C GLU A 150 6.88 14.50 4.82
N HIS A 151 7.51 13.33 4.74
CA HIS A 151 7.00 12.22 3.93
C HIS A 151 5.76 11.59 4.54
N PHE A 152 5.70 11.50 5.87
CA PHE A 152 4.50 11.04 6.59
C PHE A 152 3.35 12.02 6.40
N ASP A 153 3.61 13.32 6.52
CA ASP A 153 2.59 14.36 6.30
C ASP A 153 2.05 14.34 4.86
N ASN A 154 2.93 14.13 3.89
CA ASN A 154 2.56 13.97 2.49
C ASN A 154 1.72 12.71 2.24
N ILE A 155 2.04 11.58 2.86
CA ILE A 155 1.24 10.35 2.76
C ILE A 155 -0.14 10.56 3.40
N GLN A 156 -0.21 11.21 4.56
CA GLN A 156 -1.47 11.54 5.21
C GLN A 156 -2.34 12.48 4.34
N SER A 157 -1.71 13.44 3.67
CA SER A 157 -2.36 14.35 2.72
C SER A 157 -2.89 13.59 1.49
N LEU A 158 -2.09 12.69 0.92
CA LEU A 158 -2.49 11.79 -0.17
C LEU A 158 -3.73 10.97 0.20
N ILE A 159 -3.73 10.32 1.37
CA ILE A 159 -4.85 9.49 1.85
C ILE A 159 -6.13 10.32 1.94
N ARG A 160 -6.05 11.52 2.54
CA ARG A 160 -7.20 12.44 2.65
C ARG A 160 -7.71 12.87 1.27
N LYS A 161 -6.81 13.21 0.35
CA LYS A 161 -7.24 13.63 -0.99
C LYS A 161 -7.88 12.47 -1.76
N ARG A 162 -7.38 11.23 -1.62
CA ARG A 162 -8.04 10.05 -2.19
C ARG A 162 -9.48 9.90 -1.73
N HIS A 163 -9.79 10.15 -0.46
CA HIS A 163 -11.19 10.11 0.01
C HIS A 163 -12.06 11.15 -0.69
N SER A 164 -11.54 12.38 -0.87
CA SER A 164 -12.24 13.44 -1.62
C SER A 164 -12.50 13.02 -3.07
N VAL A 165 -11.45 12.55 -3.76
CA VAL A 165 -11.54 12.13 -5.17
C VAL A 165 -12.49 10.94 -5.33
N ALA A 166 -12.33 9.89 -4.52
CA ALA A 166 -13.06 8.64 -4.70
C ALA A 166 -14.53 8.72 -4.24
N HIS A 167 -14.83 9.44 -3.14
CA HIS A 167 -16.18 9.49 -2.59
C HIS A 167 -16.96 10.74 -3.00
N GLN A 168 -16.29 11.83 -3.36
CA GLN A 168 -16.94 13.10 -3.68
C GLN A 168 -16.68 13.53 -5.14
N ALA A 169 -15.96 12.73 -5.93
CA ALA A 169 -15.51 13.09 -7.28
C ALA A 169 -14.76 14.44 -7.31
N ASP A 170 -14.13 14.81 -6.19
CA ASP A 170 -13.47 16.09 -6.03
C ASP A 170 -12.05 16.06 -6.61
N CYS A 171 -11.98 16.26 -7.92
CA CYS A 171 -10.73 16.50 -8.65
C CYS A 171 -10.35 18.00 -8.67
N SER A 172 -11.02 18.84 -7.87
CA SER A 172 -10.67 20.25 -7.76
C SER A 172 -9.40 20.44 -6.94
N GLN A 173 -8.64 21.50 -7.23
CA GLN A 173 -7.39 21.82 -6.52
C GLN A 173 -6.32 20.71 -6.58
N LEU A 174 -6.46 19.73 -7.48
CA LEU A 174 -5.38 18.82 -7.79
C LEU A 174 -4.34 19.57 -8.61
N ASP A 175 -3.14 19.59 -8.08
CA ASP A 175 -1.98 20.19 -8.68
C ASP A 175 -0.96 19.10 -9.05
N PHE A 176 -0.24 19.35 -10.15
CA PHE A 176 0.77 18.44 -10.66
C PHE A 176 1.91 18.28 -9.64
N ASP A 177 2.45 19.39 -9.13
CA ASP A 177 3.63 19.38 -8.27
C ASP A 177 3.29 18.68 -6.95
N GLN A 178 2.11 18.94 -6.39
CA GLN A 178 1.65 18.25 -5.20
C GLN A 178 1.48 16.74 -5.40
N THR A 179 0.91 16.31 -6.54
CA THR A 179 0.74 14.89 -6.85
C THR A 179 2.09 14.18 -7.01
N LEU A 180 3.08 14.88 -7.58
CA LEU A 180 4.46 14.40 -7.62
C LEU A 180 5.10 14.29 -6.25
N VAL A 181 4.91 15.28 -5.38
CA VAL A 181 5.41 15.26 -4.00
C VAL A 181 4.87 14.06 -3.23
N TRP A 182 3.58 13.73 -3.42
CA TRP A 182 2.99 12.50 -2.87
C TRP A 182 3.63 11.25 -3.43
N GLY A 183 3.80 11.16 -4.76
CA GLY A 183 4.49 10.04 -5.40
C GLY A 183 5.92 9.83 -4.89
N LYS A 184 6.69 10.92 -4.71
CA LYS A 184 8.04 10.89 -4.14
C LYS A 184 8.03 10.37 -2.70
N SER A 185 7.16 10.91 -1.87
CA SER A 185 7.08 10.54 -0.46
C SER A 185 6.69 9.08 -0.29
N LEU A 186 5.77 8.60 -1.13
CA LEU A 186 5.39 7.19 -1.15
C LEU A 186 6.54 6.30 -1.62
N LEU A 187 7.27 6.68 -2.66
CA LEU A 187 8.45 5.96 -3.12
C LEU A 187 9.47 5.80 -1.98
N VAL A 188 9.88 6.90 -1.34
CA VAL A 188 10.84 6.90 -0.23
C VAL A 188 10.36 6.01 0.92
N PHE A 189 9.09 6.16 1.32
CA PHE A 189 8.50 5.37 2.39
C PHE A 189 8.50 3.87 2.07
N LEU A 190 8.01 3.47 0.88
CA LEU A 190 7.95 2.07 0.50
C LEU A 190 9.35 1.47 0.30
N THR A 191 10.33 2.27 -0.13
CA THR A 191 11.74 1.86 -0.15
C THR A 191 12.24 1.51 1.22
N ARG A 192 12.10 2.43 2.16
CA ARG A 192 12.63 2.21 3.50
C ARG A 192 11.89 1.09 4.22
N LEU A 193 10.60 0.95 3.95
CA LEU A 193 9.80 -0.16 4.46
C LEU A 193 10.26 -1.50 3.88
N SER A 194 10.56 -1.56 2.57
CA SER A 194 11.09 -2.76 1.92
C SER A 194 12.42 -3.21 2.55
N GLU A 195 13.32 -2.26 2.80
CA GLU A 195 14.60 -2.50 3.47
C GLU A 195 14.41 -3.01 4.90
N SER A 196 13.48 -2.41 5.65
CA SER A 196 13.12 -2.84 7.01
C SER A 196 12.56 -4.26 7.04
N LEU A 197 11.90 -4.67 5.95
CA LEU A 197 11.41 -6.03 5.74
C LEU A 197 12.52 -6.97 5.22
N GLY A 198 13.73 -6.48 4.95
CA GLY A 198 14.83 -7.27 4.37
C GLY A 198 14.56 -7.73 2.93
N LEU A 199 13.82 -6.93 2.15
CA LEU A 199 13.55 -7.18 0.72
C LEU A 199 14.59 -6.46 -0.13
N ASN A 200 15.12 -7.14 -1.16
CA ASN A 200 16.03 -6.51 -2.11
C ASN A 200 15.27 -6.01 -3.35
N VAL A 201 14.45 -4.97 -3.16
CA VAL A 201 13.64 -4.42 -4.25
C VAL A 201 14.47 -3.40 -5.03
N LYS A 202 14.59 -3.60 -6.34
CA LYS A 202 15.42 -2.76 -7.21
C LYS A 202 14.56 -1.70 -7.87
N TYR A 203 14.90 -0.44 -7.63
CA TYR A 203 14.31 0.64 -8.41
C TYR A 203 14.91 0.62 -9.81
N GLY A 204 14.04 0.68 -10.82
CA GLY A 204 14.50 1.02 -12.17
C GLY A 204 15.32 2.31 -12.10
N GLU A 205 16.42 2.39 -12.85
CA GLU A 205 17.23 3.61 -13.00
C GLU A 205 16.34 4.84 -13.31
N GLU A 206 15.21 4.61 -14.00
CA GLU A 206 14.18 5.60 -14.29
C GLU A 206 13.51 6.20 -13.04
N LEU A 207 13.36 5.44 -11.96
CA LEU A 207 12.82 5.90 -10.67
C LEU A 207 13.89 6.66 -9.85
N LYS A 208 15.17 6.26 -9.96
CA LYS A 208 16.31 6.97 -9.35
C LYS A 208 16.56 8.32 -10.02
N ASN A 209 16.34 8.36 -11.33
CA ASN A 209 16.38 9.58 -12.15
C ASN A 209 15.06 10.36 -12.11
N ILE A 210 14.11 10.02 -11.23
CA ILE A 210 13.10 10.99 -10.81
C ILE A 210 13.79 12.04 -9.92
N SER A 211 14.62 12.84 -10.58
CA SER A 211 14.84 14.22 -10.22
C SER A 211 13.45 14.88 -10.25
N PHE A 212 12.80 14.90 -9.10
CA PHE A 212 11.68 15.80 -8.79
C PHE A 212 12.24 17.24 -8.71
N LYS A 213 12.90 17.71 -9.76
CA LYS A 213 13.36 19.08 -9.87
C LYS A 213 12.14 19.97 -10.09
N GLY A 214 11.62 20.46 -8.99
CA GLY A 214 11.18 21.85 -8.88
C GLY A 214 12.30 22.69 -8.27
N GLU A 215 13.54 22.54 -8.76
CA GLU A 215 14.59 23.53 -8.47
C GLU A 215 14.44 24.63 -9.51
N GLU A 216 13.80 25.71 -9.06
CA GLU A 216 14.03 27.11 -9.43
C GLU A 216 14.45 27.37 -10.90
N ASP A 217 13.49 27.86 -11.69
CA ASP A 217 13.72 28.95 -12.63
C ASP A 217 12.87 30.16 -12.21
#